data_AF-A0AAU5WQ57-F1
#
_entry.id   AF-A0AAU5WQ57-F1
#
_cell.length_a   1.000
_cell.length_b   1.000
_cell.length_c   1.000
_cell.angle_alpha   90.00
_cell.angle_beta   90.00
_cell.angle_gamma   90.00
#
_symmetry.space_group_name_H-M   'P 1'
#
loop_
_entity.id
_entity.type
_entity.pdbx_description
1 polymer ?
#
loop_
_entity_poly.entity_id
_entity_poly.type
_entity_poly.pdbx_seq_one_letter_code
_entity_poly.pdbx_strand_id
1 'polypeptide(L)'
;MTPQLTVRSTAAHVSAYVWLAFAAFNLLDLAIGITGSARYNLTSASIAALLLLGSGIAYVVGLRPAIVADEAGVTVRNPARDTRAPWPAVREVEGGTAVTVRFTGPGGAERKTRAWVLQTSPRAQAKTEARARRDESRRPAGDRSAAALIKGRTPADFTAGQLDEIRERSRSRSRSGAAGPITAEAGAADGGAEARPEATGSVTWSVAAAVALGVPLLLLLAVIIAGLLA
;
A
#
# COMPACT_ATOMS: atom_id res chain seq x y z
N MET A 1 2.29 16.32 -5.79
CA MET A 1 3.17 15.47 -4.97
C MET A 1 3.77 14.42 -5.86
N THR A 2 5.08 14.51 -6.15
CA THR A 2 5.76 13.53 -7.01
C THR A 2 6.23 12.37 -6.13
N PRO A 3 5.77 11.13 -6.39
CA PRO A 3 6.19 9.99 -5.59
C PRO A 3 7.68 9.69 -5.85
N GLN A 4 8.47 9.57 -4.78
CA GLN A 4 9.87 9.15 -4.86
C GLN A 4 9.98 7.63 -4.96
N LEU A 5 9.05 6.90 -4.35
CA LEU A 5 8.98 5.45 -4.41
C LEU A 5 7.50 5.02 -4.42
N THR A 6 7.16 4.11 -5.32
CA THR A 6 5.85 3.44 -5.35
C THR A 6 6.06 1.94 -5.47
N VAL A 7 5.55 1.18 -4.51
CA VAL A 7 5.66 -0.28 -4.45
C VAL A 7 4.29 -0.91 -4.55
N ARG A 8 4.14 -1.86 -5.47
CA ARG A 8 2.93 -2.63 -5.76
C ARG A 8 3.28 -4.10 -5.93
N SER A 9 2.29 -4.99 -5.78
CA SER A 9 2.48 -6.42 -6.01
C SER A 9 2.26 -6.71 -7.48
N THR A 10 3.31 -7.01 -8.24
CA THR A 10 3.20 -7.30 -9.67
C THR A 10 2.23 -8.44 -9.95
N ALA A 11 2.33 -9.54 -9.19
CA ALA A 11 1.45 -10.69 -9.37
C ALA A 11 -0.02 -10.34 -9.11
N ALA A 12 -0.32 -9.63 -8.01
CA ALA A 12 -1.69 -9.24 -7.71
C ALA A 12 -2.25 -8.24 -8.73
N HIS A 13 -1.39 -7.32 -9.20
CA HIS A 13 -1.76 -6.30 -10.17
C HIS A 13 -2.06 -6.93 -11.55
N VAL A 14 -1.25 -7.88 -12.00
CA VAL A 14 -1.48 -8.64 -13.24
C VAL A 14 -2.73 -9.49 -13.13
N SER A 15 -2.88 -10.29 -12.06
CA SER A 15 -4.07 -11.12 -11.87
C SER A 15 -5.36 -10.30 -11.84
N ALA A 16 -5.33 -9.10 -11.24
CA ALA A 16 -6.47 -8.20 -11.26
C ALA A 16 -6.81 -7.72 -12.67
N TYR A 17 -5.83 -7.33 -13.49
CA TYR A 17 -6.12 -6.96 -14.88
C TYR A 17 -6.63 -8.12 -15.72
N VAL A 18 -6.08 -9.33 -15.54
CA VAL A 18 -6.59 -10.53 -16.21
C VAL A 18 -8.05 -10.78 -15.84
N TRP A 19 -8.39 -10.66 -14.55
CA TRP A 19 -9.78 -10.77 -14.11
C TRP A 19 -10.67 -9.67 -14.72
N LEU A 20 -10.22 -8.41 -14.71
CA LEU A 20 -11.01 -7.31 -15.27
C LEU A 20 -11.24 -7.48 -16.77
N ALA A 21 -10.24 -7.95 -17.53
CA ALA A 21 -10.39 -8.27 -18.93
C ALA A 21 -11.41 -9.41 -19.12
N PHE A 22 -11.29 -10.50 -18.36
CA PHE A 22 -12.25 -11.61 -18.37
C PHE A 22 -13.67 -11.12 -18.07
N ALA A 23 -13.87 -10.35 -17.00
CA ALA A 23 -15.17 -9.82 -16.61
C ALA A 23 -15.73 -8.88 -17.67
N ALA A 24 -14.90 -8.02 -18.27
CA ALA A 24 -15.33 -7.12 -19.34
C ALA A 24 -15.81 -7.88 -20.58
N PHE A 25 -15.06 -8.91 -21.02
CA PHE A 25 -15.48 -9.73 -22.15
C PHE A 25 -16.78 -10.49 -21.87
N ASN A 26 -16.94 -11.05 -20.66
CA ASN A 26 -18.17 -11.75 -20.30
C ASN A 26 -19.36 -10.79 -20.18
N LEU A 27 -19.17 -9.59 -19.61
CA LEU A 27 -20.23 -8.58 -19.54
C LEU A 27 -20.64 -8.11 -20.93
N LEU A 28 -19.68 -7.92 -21.84
CA LEU A 28 -19.95 -7.57 -23.24
C LEU A 28 -20.73 -8.69 -23.96
N ASP A 29 -20.32 -9.93 -23.74
CA ASP A 29 -21.00 -11.10 -24.28
C ASP A 29 -22.44 -11.23 -23.74
N LEU A 30 -22.65 -11.02 -22.43
CA LEU A 30 -23.99 -10.99 -21.84
C LEU A 30 -24.86 -9.87 -22.41
N ALA A 31 -24.27 -8.69 -22.66
CA ALA A 31 -25.00 -7.51 -23.12
C ALA A 31 -25.45 -7.61 -24.58
N ILE A 32 -24.56 -8.13 -25.45
CA ILE A 32 -24.74 -8.09 -26.92
C ILE A 32 -25.02 -9.49 -27.49
N GLY A 33 -24.67 -10.56 -26.79
CA GLY A 33 -24.79 -11.93 -27.27
C GLY A 33 -23.77 -12.23 -28.36
N ILE A 34 -22.47 -12.18 -28.05
CA ILE A 34 -21.41 -12.49 -29.03
C ILE A 34 -21.37 -14.00 -29.28
N THR A 35 -21.55 -14.80 -28.23
CA THR A 35 -21.52 -16.28 -28.27
C THR A 35 -22.90 -16.93 -28.47
N GLY A 36 -23.97 -16.14 -28.55
CA GLY A 36 -25.35 -16.62 -28.69
C GLY A 36 -26.38 -15.49 -28.59
N SER A 37 -27.66 -15.80 -28.39
CA SER A 37 -28.69 -14.76 -28.24
C SER A 37 -28.61 -14.08 -26.87
N ALA A 38 -28.56 -12.75 -26.83
CA ALA A 38 -28.68 -11.99 -25.59
C ALA A 38 -30.02 -12.30 -24.90
N ARG A 39 -29.97 -12.72 -23.63
CA ARG A 39 -31.15 -12.98 -22.80
C ARG A 39 -31.10 -12.09 -21.57
N TYR A 40 -32.10 -11.24 -21.39
CA TYR A 40 -32.21 -10.34 -20.25
C TYR A 40 -33.16 -10.93 -19.19
N ASN A 41 -32.66 -11.92 -18.45
CA ASN A 41 -33.40 -12.59 -17.39
C ASN A 41 -32.64 -12.54 -16.05
N LEU A 42 -33.28 -13.03 -14.98
CA LEU A 42 -32.67 -13.05 -13.64
C LEU A 42 -31.31 -13.75 -13.60
N THR A 43 -31.11 -14.81 -14.40
CA THR A 43 -29.82 -15.52 -14.52
C THR A 43 -28.73 -14.62 -15.10
N SER A 44 -29.01 -13.93 -16.21
CA SER A 44 -28.06 -12.98 -16.81
C SER A 44 -27.71 -11.83 -15.86
N ALA A 45 -28.71 -11.31 -15.13
CA ALA A 45 -28.53 -10.24 -14.15
C ALA A 45 -27.68 -10.69 -12.96
N SER A 46 -27.87 -11.91 -12.46
CA SER A 46 -27.07 -12.47 -11.37
C SER A 46 -25.63 -12.73 -11.79
N ILE A 47 -25.39 -13.26 -13.01
CA ILE A 47 -24.04 -13.41 -13.56
C ILE A 47 -23.36 -12.04 -13.69
N ALA A 48 -24.05 -11.03 -14.22
CA ALA A 48 -23.50 -9.68 -14.34
C ALA A 48 -23.13 -9.08 -12.97
N ALA A 49 -24.00 -9.22 -11.97
CA ALA A 49 -23.73 -8.76 -10.61
C ALA A 49 -22.52 -9.48 -9.98
N LEU A 50 -22.37 -10.79 -10.19
CA LEU A 50 -21.20 -11.56 -9.73
C LEU A 50 -19.90 -11.12 -10.41
N LEU A 51 -19.92 -10.87 -11.71
CA LEU A 51 -18.75 -10.36 -12.45
C LEU A 51 -18.34 -8.98 -11.94
N LEU A 52 -19.31 -8.08 -11.72
CA LEU A 52 -19.06 -6.76 -11.14
C LEU A 52 -18.51 -6.84 -9.72
N LEU A 53 -19.05 -7.74 -8.88
CA LEU A 53 -18.53 -7.97 -7.52
C LEU A 53 -17.10 -8.50 -7.55
N GLY A 54 -16.82 -9.48 -8.41
CA GLY A 54 -15.46 -10.00 -8.63
C GLY A 54 -14.50 -8.90 -9.09
N SER A 55 -14.94 -8.02 -9.99
CA SER A 55 -14.15 -6.85 -10.44
C SER A 55 -13.86 -5.88 -9.29
N GLY A 56 -14.85 -5.63 -8.42
CA GLY A 56 -14.67 -4.85 -7.20
C GLY A 56 -13.62 -5.45 -6.28
N ILE A 57 -13.68 -6.77 -6.05
CA ILE A 57 -12.69 -7.51 -5.26
C ILE A 57 -11.30 -7.39 -5.90
N ALA A 58 -11.17 -7.69 -7.21
CA ALA A 58 -9.91 -7.61 -7.94
C ALA A 58 -9.27 -6.22 -7.86
N TYR A 59 -10.07 -5.16 -7.99
CA TYR A 59 -9.62 -3.79 -7.78
C TYR A 59 -9.09 -3.58 -6.35
N VAL A 60 -9.88 -3.93 -5.34
CA VAL A 60 -9.58 -3.68 -3.92
C VAL A 60 -8.35 -4.45 -3.43
N VAL A 61 -8.17 -5.70 -3.85
CA VAL A 61 -7.08 -6.56 -3.35
C VAL A 61 -5.85 -6.56 -4.25
N GLY A 62 -6.01 -6.25 -5.54
CA GLY A 62 -4.94 -6.36 -6.55
C GLY A 62 -4.42 -5.02 -7.07
N LEU A 63 -5.30 -4.06 -7.37
CA LEU A 63 -4.92 -2.78 -7.99
C LEU A 63 -4.78 -1.64 -6.99
N ARG A 64 -5.52 -1.67 -5.89
CA ARG A 64 -5.51 -0.61 -4.89
C ARG A 64 -4.27 -0.64 -3.99
N PRO A 65 -3.83 -1.80 -3.47
CA PRO A 65 -2.80 -1.82 -2.46
C PRO A 65 -1.47 -1.31 -2.98
N ALA A 66 -0.88 -0.35 -2.27
CA ALA A 66 0.37 0.28 -2.66
C ALA A 66 1.06 0.90 -1.44
N ILE A 67 2.39 0.93 -1.46
CA ILE A 67 3.18 1.79 -0.58
C ILE A 67 3.70 2.93 -1.44
N VAL A 68 3.41 4.17 -1.05
CA VAL A 68 3.82 5.37 -1.78
C VAL A 68 4.58 6.27 -0.81
N ALA A 69 5.85 6.52 -1.09
CA ALA A 69 6.67 7.48 -0.36
C ALA A 69 6.88 8.72 -1.21
N ASP A 70 6.57 9.86 -0.63
CA ASP A 70 6.74 11.20 -1.20
C ASP A 70 7.63 12.05 -0.29
N GLU A 71 7.84 13.31 -0.65
CA GLU A 71 8.70 14.21 0.13
C GLU A 71 8.16 14.52 1.53
N ALA A 72 6.84 14.47 1.72
CA ALA A 72 6.20 14.80 2.99
C ALA A 72 6.09 13.57 3.91
N GLY A 73 6.12 12.35 3.38
CA GLY A 73 6.01 11.12 4.17
C GLY A 73 5.65 9.88 3.39
N VAL A 74 5.18 8.87 4.12
CA VAL A 74 4.74 7.59 3.56
C VAL A 74 3.23 7.44 3.61
N THR A 75 2.67 6.86 2.56
CA THR A 75 1.28 6.44 2.44
C THR A 75 1.23 4.93 2.24
N VAL A 76 0.58 4.22 3.14
CA VAL A 76 0.29 2.79 3.01
C VAL A 76 -1.18 2.64 2.65
N ARG A 77 -1.45 2.25 1.40
CA ARG A 77 -2.79 1.95 0.91
C ARG A 77 -3.03 0.45 1.05
N ASN A 78 -3.97 0.09 1.90
CA ASN A 78 -4.45 -1.27 2.12
C ASN A 78 -5.83 -1.45 1.45
N PRO A 79 -6.37 -2.68 1.33
CA PRO A 79 -7.62 -2.91 0.60
C PRO A 79 -8.76 -1.96 0.99
N ALA A 80 -9.02 -1.77 2.29
CA ALA A 80 -10.12 -0.92 2.75
C ALA A 80 -9.67 0.38 3.43
N ARG A 81 -8.37 0.56 3.70
CA ARG A 81 -7.86 1.67 4.51
C ARG A 81 -6.65 2.32 3.87
N ASP A 82 -6.51 3.62 4.07
CA ASP A 82 -5.32 4.39 3.75
C ASP A 82 -4.72 4.93 5.03
N THR A 83 -3.41 4.74 5.18
CA THR A 83 -2.65 5.29 6.30
C THR A 83 -1.65 6.28 5.74
N ARG A 84 -1.67 7.53 6.22
CA ARG A 84 -0.69 8.56 5.87
C ARG A 84 0.13 8.92 7.09
N ALA A 85 1.44 8.71 7.04
CA ALA A 85 2.36 9.09 8.11
C ALA A 85 3.39 10.10 7.58
N PRO A 86 3.35 11.37 8.00
CA PRO A 86 4.40 12.34 7.71
C PRO A 86 5.76 11.84 8.21
N TRP A 87 6.87 12.12 7.52
CA TRP A 87 8.20 11.64 7.95
C TRP A 87 8.57 11.97 9.40
N PRO A 88 8.21 13.16 9.96
CA PRO A 88 8.47 13.46 11.37
C PRO A 88 7.63 12.61 12.34
N ALA A 89 6.46 12.13 11.91
CA ALA A 89 5.58 11.25 12.68
C ALA A 89 6.06 9.79 12.70
N VAL A 90 6.82 9.37 11.68
CA VAL A 90 7.30 8.00 11.54
C VAL A 90 8.37 7.72 12.60
N ARG A 91 8.14 6.67 13.39
CA ARG A 91 9.04 6.20 14.46
C ARG A 91 9.93 5.07 13.99
N GLU A 92 9.39 4.15 13.20
CA GLU A 92 10.13 2.96 12.75
C GLU A 92 9.50 2.39 11.47
N VAL A 93 10.33 1.83 10.59
CA VAL A 93 9.90 1.06 9.43
C VAL A 93 10.57 -0.31 9.51
N GLU A 94 9.76 -1.36 9.64
CA GLU A 94 10.23 -2.74 9.78
C GLU A 94 9.94 -3.53 8.50
N GLY A 95 10.94 -4.30 8.05
CA GLY A 95 10.77 -5.39 7.08
C GLY A 95 10.57 -6.74 7.78
N GLY A 96 10.02 -7.71 7.05
CA GLY A 96 9.84 -9.09 7.53
C GLY A 96 8.78 -9.82 6.71
N THR A 97 7.74 -10.31 7.39
CA THR A 97 6.56 -10.90 6.71
C THR A 97 5.81 -9.89 5.85
N ALA A 98 5.83 -8.61 6.22
CA ALA A 98 5.38 -7.50 5.40
C ALA A 98 6.02 -6.21 5.91
N VAL A 99 6.04 -5.18 5.07
CA VAL A 99 6.50 -3.85 5.49
C VAL A 99 5.54 -3.31 6.54
N THR A 100 6.07 -2.86 7.67
CA THR A 100 5.26 -2.28 8.74
C THR A 100 5.80 -0.92 9.16
N VAL A 101 4.90 0.06 9.29
CA VAL A 101 5.27 1.44 9.66
C VAL A 101 4.64 1.76 11.02
N ARG A 102 5.49 2.15 11.98
CA ARG A 102 5.09 2.69 13.28
C ARG A 102 5.16 4.20 13.25
N PHE A 103 4.11 4.87 13.70
CA PHE A 103 4.00 6.33 13.65
C PHE A 103 3.17 6.89 14.80
N THR A 104 3.39 8.15 15.12
CA THR A 104 2.55 8.89 16.07
C THR A 104 1.24 9.28 15.38
N GLY A 105 0.11 8.79 15.90
CA GLY A 105 -1.24 9.12 15.44
C GLY A 105 -1.83 10.34 16.16
N PRO A 106 -3.12 10.65 15.91
CA PRO A 106 -3.78 11.78 16.55
C PRO A 106 -3.79 11.63 18.07
N GLY A 107 -3.51 12.72 18.79
CA GLY A 107 -3.42 12.72 20.26
C GLY A 107 -2.16 12.05 20.83
N GLY A 108 -1.08 11.95 20.05
CA GLY A 108 0.21 11.41 20.51
C GLY A 108 0.27 9.88 20.60
N ALA A 109 -0.85 9.18 20.38
CA ALA A 109 -0.92 7.73 20.50
C ALA A 109 -0.08 7.03 19.42
N GLU A 110 0.69 6.01 19.81
CA GLU A 110 1.44 5.21 18.86
C GLU A 110 0.50 4.31 18.03
N ARG A 111 0.71 4.29 16.71
CA ARG A 111 -0.04 3.47 15.76
C ARG A 111 0.91 2.67 14.88
N LYS A 112 0.48 1.47 14.49
CA LYS A 112 1.21 0.57 13.61
C LYS A 112 0.33 0.22 12.41
N THR A 113 0.85 0.36 11.19
CA THR A 113 0.17 -0.06 9.97
C THR A 113 1.01 -1.06 9.21
N ARG A 114 0.45 -2.25 8.96
CA ARG A 114 1.08 -3.29 8.13
C ARG A 114 0.63 -3.13 6.69
N ALA A 115 1.56 -3.15 5.75
CA ALA A 115 1.26 -3.10 4.33
C ALA A 115 0.68 -4.43 3.85
N TRP A 116 -0.37 -4.34 3.02
CA TRP A 116 -0.93 -5.49 2.31
C TRP A 116 0.00 -5.99 1.20
N VAL A 117 0.73 -5.08 0.57
CA VAL A 117 1.69 -5.39 -0.48
C VAL A 117 2.95 -6.03 0.11
N LEU A 118 3.62 -6.89 -0.68
CA LEU A 118 4.84 -7.60 -0.31
C LEU A 118 4.66 -8.52 0.92
N GLN A 119 3.68 -9.41 0.86
CA GLN A 119 3.61 -10.51 1.82
C GLN A 119 4.71 -11.53 1.52
N THR A 120 5.64 -11.72 2.46
CA THR A 120 6.65 -12.77 2.38
C THR A 120 6.19 -13.95 3.24
N SER A 121 6.02 -15.13 2.65
CA SER A 121 5.66 -16.31 3.44
C SER A 121 6.78 -16.68 4.44
N PRO A 122 6.45 -17.26 5.60
CA PRO A 122 7.46 -17.68 6.58
C PRO A 122 8.50 -18.65 6.00
N ARG A 123 8.07 -19.53 5.07
CA ARG A 123 8.98 -20.44 4.34
C ARG A 123 9.93 -19.69 3.41
N ALA A 124 9.45 -18.65 2.73
CA ALA A 124 10.30 -17.82 1.86
C ALA A 124 11.29 -16.99 2.69
N GLN A 125 10.89 -16.49 3.86
CA GLN A 125 11.79 -15.86 4.84
C GLN A 125 12.87 -16.85 5.30
N ALA A 126 12.48 -18.02 5.83
CA ALA A 126 13.42 -19.03 6.30
C ALA A 126 14.41 -19.50 5.21
N LYS A 127 13.94 -19.65 3.96
CA LYS A 127 14.81 -19.99 2.83
C LYS A 127 15.78 -18.88 2.48
N THR A 128 15.37 -17.62 2.63
CA THR A 128 16.22 -16.45 2.39
C THR A 128 17.27 -16.30 3.49
N GLU A 129 16.88 -16.44 4.76
CA GLU A 129 17.81 -16.46 5.89
C GLU A 129 18.80 -17.61 5.81
N ALA A 130 18.34 -18.82 5.47
CA ALA A 130 19.22 -19.97 5.29
C ALA A 130 20.23 -19.76 4.13
N ARG A 131 19.81 -19.07 3.06
CA ARG A 131 20.73 -18.67 1.97
C ARG A 131 21.70 -17.60 2.44
N ALA A 132 21.24 -16.59 3.18
CA ALA A 132 22.10 -15.54 3.74
C ALA A 132 23.19 -16.14 4.65
N ARG A 133 22.82 -17.07 5.56
CA ARG A 133 23.76 -17.79 6.42
C ARG A 133 24.79 -18.62 5.64
N ARG A 134 24.34 -19.31 4.58
CA ARG A 134 25.25 -20.07 3.70
C ARG A 134 26.21 -19.15 2.95
N ASP A 135 25.72 -18.04 2.40
CA ASP A 135 26.56 -17.09 1.69
C ASP A 135 27.54 -16.39 2.66
N GLU A 136 27.14 -16.09 3.89
CA GLU A 136 28.01 -15.55 4.94
C GLU A 136 29.14 -16.52 5.32
N SER A 137 28.83 -17.81 5.48
CA SER A 137 29.85 -18.84 5.74
C SER A 137 30.84 -19.05 4.59
N ARG A 138 30.51 -18.61 3.37
CA ARG A 138 31.35 -18.71 2.16
C ARG A 138 32.05 -17.39 1.80
N ARG A 139 31.86 -16.33 2.58
CA ARG A 139 32.47 -15.02 2.30
C ARG A 139 33.95 -14.99 2.68
N PRO A 140 34.84 -14.53 1.79
CA PRO A 140 36.19 -14.14 2.17
C PRO A 140 36.15 -12.97 3.15
N ALA A 141 37.04 -12.97 4.14
CA ALA A 141 37.15 -11.86 5.09
C ALA A 141 37.50 -10.56 4.34
N GLY A 142 36.56 -9.61 4.28
CA GLY A 142 36.77 -8.27 3.73
C GLY A 142 35.88 -7.86 2.55
N ASP A 143 35.13 -8.77 1.92
CA ASP A 143 34.27 -8.41 0.79
C ASP A 143 32.93 -7.78 1.27
N ARG A 144 32.88 -6.45 1.23
CA ARG A 144 31.70 -5.60 1.55
C ARG A 144 31.02 -5.06 0.28
N SER A 145 30.99 -5.84 -0.80
CA SER A 145 30.32 -5.39 -2.03
C SER A 145 28.81 -5.12 -1.79
N ALA A 146 28.29 -4.04 -2.38
CA ALA A 146 26.88 -3.65 -2.25
C ALA A 146 25.91 -4.76 -2.71
N ALA A 147 26.30 -5.55 -3.70
CA ALA A 147 25.57 -6.73 -4.16
C ALA A 147 25.43 -7.81 -3.06
N ALA A 148 26.45 -7.98 -2.21
CA ALA A 148 26.45 -8.93 -1.11
C ALA A 148 25.50 -8.50 0.03
N LEU A 149 25.34 -7.19 0.27
CA LEU A 149 24.40 -6.66 1.27
C LEU A 149 22.93 -6.79 0.85
N ILE A 150 22.67 -6.85 -0.46
CA ILE A 150 21.32 -7.06 -1.03
C ILE A 150 20.97 -8.56 -1.07
N LYS A 151 21.97 -9.41 -1.29
CA LYS A 151 21.83 -10.86 -1.42
C LYS A 151 21.51 -11.51 -0.06
N GLY A 152 20.22 -11.59 0.27
CA GLY A 152 19.72 -12.16 1.53
C GLY A 152 18.55 -11.40 2.16
N ARG A 153 18.12 -10.27 1.57
CA ARG A 153 16.94 -9.53 2.03
C ARG A 153 15.68 -9.99 1.34
N THR A 154 14.57 -10.05 2.08
CA THR A 154 13.25 -10.24 1.44
C THR A 154 12.85 -8.94 0.72
N PRO A 155 11.90 -8.99 -0.23
CA PRO A 155 11.37 -7.78 -0.87
C PRO A 155 10.83 -6.76 0.14
N ALA A 156 10.26 -7.24 1.26
CA ALA A 156 9.79 -6.39 2.34
C ALA A 156 10.95 -5.69 3.06
N ASP A 157 12.04 -6.39 3.37
CA ASP A 157 13.23 -5.80 4.02
C ASP A 157 13.93 -4.79 3.13
N PHE A 158 14.02 -5.09 1.82
CA PHE A 158 14.58 -4.16 0.86
C PHE A 158 13.74 -2.87 0.76
N THR A 159 12.41 -3.00 0.77
CA THR A 159 11.50 -1.85 0.73
C THR A 159 11.56 -1.05 2.03
N ALA A 160 11.61 -1.70 3.19
CA ALA A 160 11.78 -1.03 4.48
C ALA A 160 13.07 -0.20 4.51
N GLY A 161 14.18 -0.77 4.04
CA GLY A 161 15.46 -0.05 3.95
C GLY A 161 15.41 1.19 3.05
N GLN A 162 14.74 1.10 1.89
CA GLN A 162 14.54 2.28 1.02
C GLN A 162 13.68 3.37 1.69
N LEU A 163 12.62 2.96 2.42
CA LEU A 163 11.78 3.90 3.15
C LEU A 163 12.53 4.60 4.29
N ASP A 164 13.40 3.88 5.00
CA ASP A 164 14.27 4.46 6.02
C ASP A 164 15.30 5.42 5.42
N GLU A 165 15.86 5.10 4.24
CA GLU A 165 16.76 6.02 3.55
C GLU A 165 16.06 7.32 3.15
N ILE A 166 14.84 7.23 2.60
CA ILE A 166 14.03 8.42 2.26
C ILE A 166 13.68 9.22 3.51
N ARG A 167 13.32 8.54 4.61
CA ARG A 167 13.02 9.16 5.90
C ARG A 167 14.23 9.93 6.44
N GLU A 168 15.42 9.34 6.40
CA GLU A 168 16.64 9.96 6.91
C GLU A 168 17.03 11.18 6.06
N ARG A 169 16.91 11.08 4.73
CA ARG A 169 17.09 12.22 3.82
C ARG A 169 16.10 13.36 4.11
N SER A 170 14.87 13.02 4.49
CA SER A 170 13.84 14.01 4.82
C SER A 170 14.12 14.70 6.16
N ARG A 171 14.68 13.97 7.13
CA ARG A 171 15.12 14.53 8.41
C ARG A 171 16.31 15.46 8.26
N SER A 172 17.31 15.07 7.48
CA SER A 172 18.49 15.91 7.24
C SER A 172 18.12 17.21 6.53
N ARG A 173 17.19 17.17 5.55
CA ARG A 173 16.66 18.37 4.89
C ARG A 173 15.92 19.30 5.85
N SER A 174 15.07 18.75 6.73
CA SER A 174 14.38 19.53 7.76
C SER A 174 15.35 20.23 8.71
N ARG A 175 16.44 19.55 9.08
CA ARG A 175 17.51 20.13 9.92
C ARG A 175 18.32 21.20 9.19
N SER A 176 18.63 20.99 7.91
CA SER A 176 19.40 21.96 7.09
C SER A 176 18.59 23.20 6.72
N GLY A 177 17.28 23.08 6.49
CA GLY A 177 16.39 24.23 6.24
C GLY A 177 16.15 25.10 7.48
N ALA A 178 16.36 24.55 8.68
CA ALA A 178 16.37 25.32 9.92
C ALA A 178 17.71 26.06 10.18
N ALA A 179 18.74 25.79 9.36
CA ALA A 179 20.04 26.44 9.42
C ALA A 179 20.25 27.39 8.22
N GLY A 180 19.24 28.22 7.93
CA GLY A 180 19.42 29.37 7.02
C GLY A 180 20.42 30.38 7.61
N PRO A 181 21.11 31.17 6.78
CA PRO A 181 22.14 32.10 7.25
C PRO A 181 21.53 33.03 8.30
N ILE A 182 22.13 33.04 9.49
CA ILE A 182 21.86 34.02 10.54
C ILE A 182 22.37 35.35 10.00
N THR A 183 21.53 36.05 9.23
CA THR A 183 21.65 37.51 9.10
C THR A 183 21.28 38.06 10.46
N ALA A 184 22.31 38.26 11.28
CA ALA A 184 22.22 38.97 12.54
C ALA A 184 21.78 40.41 12.25
N GLU A 185 20.50 40.70 12.39
CA GLU A 185 20.01 42.05 12.63
C GLU A 185 18.65 42.00 13.36
N ALA A 186 18.72 42.38 14.64
CA ALA A 186 17.71 42.97 15.51
C ALA A 186 16.26 42.43 15.50
N GLY A 187 15.88 41.81 16.62
CA GLY A 187 14.47 41.61 16.99
C GLY A 187 14.29 40.70 18.19
N ALA A 188 14.68 41.15 19.38
CA ALA A 188 14.26 40.52 20.63
C ALA A 188 12.73 40.64 20.76
N ALA A 189 12.02 39.54 20.51
CA ALA A 189 10.62 39.36 20.86
C ALA A 189 10.45 37.94 21.41
N ASP A 190 10.48 37.88 22.74
CA ASP A 190 9.52 37.16 23.59
C ASP A 190 9.10 35.73 23.20
N GLY A 191 9.67 34.76 23.91
CA GLY A 191 8.88 33.87 24.75
C GLY A 191 7.62 33.21 24.16
N GLY A 192 7.79 32.39 23.12
CA GLY A 192 6.74 31.50 22.66
C GLY A 192 7.32 30.28 21.96
N ALA A 193 7.70 29.25 22.73
CA ALA A 193 7.78 27.91 22.18
C ALA A 193 6.35 27.45 21.85
N GLU A 194 5.75 28.02 20.80
CA GLU A 194 4.59 27.43 20.16
C GLU A 194 5.00 26.01 19.80
N ALA A 195 4.46 25.05 20.54
CA ALA A 195 4.64 23.64 20.30
C ALA A 195 4.30 23.40 18.83
N ARG A 196 5.34 23.23 17.99
CA ARG A 196 5.16 22.80 16.60
C ARG A 196 4.15 21.66 16.66
N PRO A 197 2.99 21.77 15.98
CA PRO A 197 1.97 20.73 16.08
C PRO A 197 2.65 19.41 15.80
N GLU A 198 2.63 18.51 16.78
CA GLU A 198 3.30 17.23 16.64
C GLU A 198 2.81 16.61 15.34
N ALA A 199 3.73 16.29 14.43
CA ALA A 199 3.31 15.72 13.17
C ALA A 199 2.62 14.38 13.46
N THR A 200 1.31 14.31 13.23
CA THR A 200 0.53 13.10 13.45
C THR A 200 0.15 12.47 12.12
N GLY A 201 0.24 11.15 12.04
CA GLY A 201 -0.32 10.38 10.94
C GLY A 201 -1.84 10.20 11.07
N SER A 202 -2.49 9.87 9.95
CA SER A 202 -3.92 9.62 9.86
C SER A 202 -4.22 8.25 9.26
N VAL A 203 -5.37 7.69 9.63
CA VAL A 203 -5.91 6.46 9.05
C VAL A 203 -7.33 6.75 8.60
N THR A 204 -7.59 6.60 7.30
CA THR A 204 -8.89 6.89 6.68
C THR A 204 -9.43 5.65 5.98
N TRP A 205 -10.75 5.54 5.92
CA TRP A 205 -11.39 4.49 5.12
C TRP A 205 -11.46 4.90 3.65
N SER A 206 -11.34 3.90 2.78
CA SER A 206 -11.43 4.08 1.35
C SER A 206 -12.88 4.08 0.89
N VAL A 207 -13.40 5.25 0.53
CA VAL A 207 -14.71 5.38 -0.12
C VAL A 207 -14.75 4.58 -1.43
N ALA A 208 -13.69 4.65 -2.24
CA ALA A 208 -13.60 3.92 -3.50
C ALA A 208 -13.70 2.39 -3.31
N ALA A 209 -13.08 1.85 -2.26
CA ALA A 209 -13.15 0.41 -1.97
C ALA A 209 -14.54 0.03 -1.45
N ALA A 210 -15.14 0.87 -0.60
CA ALA A 210 -16.49 0.67 -0.11
C ALA A 210 -17.51 0.66 -1.27
N VAL A 211 -17.40 1.60 -2.21
CA VAL A 211 -18.28 1.67 -3.39
C VAL A 211 -18.05 0.49 -4.33
N ALA A 212 -16.79 0.16 -4.63
CA ALA A 212 -16.44 -0.93 -5.54
C ALA A 212 -16.95 -2.31 -5.08
N LEU A 213 -17.13 -2.51 -3.77
CA LEU A 213 -17.70 -3.74 -3.22
C LEU A 213 -19.20 -3.60 -2.91
N GLY A 214 -19.62 -2.47 -2.35
CA GLY A 214 -20.97 -2.24 -1.86
C GLY A 214 -22.01 -2.19 -2.98
N VAL A 215 -21.73 -1.47 -4.07
CA VAL A 215 -22.68 -1.35 -5.19
C VAL A 215 -23.00 -2.72 -5.82
N PRO A 216 -22.01 -3.52 -6.26
CA PRO A 216 -22.32 -4.82 -6.86
C PRO A 216 -22.89 -5.83 -5.86
N LEU A 217 -22.52 -5.73 -4.57
CA LEU A 217 -23.14 -6.55 -3.53
C LEU A 217 -24.63 -6.24 -3.37
N LEU A 218 -25.01 -4.95 -3.35
CA LEU A 218 -26.42 -4.55 -3.29
C LEU A 218 -27.20 -4.99 -4.53
N LEU A 219 -26.60 -4.91 -5.73
CA LEU A 219 -27.20 -5.42 -6.95
C LEU A 219 -27.43 -6.94 -6.87
N LEU A 220 -26.44 -7.69 -6.37
CA LEU A 220 -26.57 -9.13 -6.20
C LEU A 220 -27.69 -9.49 -5.22
N LEU A 221 -27.78 -8.77 -4.09
CA LEU A 221 -28.86 -8.95 -3.12
C LEU A 221 -30.23 -8.63 -3.73
N ALA A 222 -30.34 -7.56 -4.52
CA ALA A 222 -31.58 -7.22 -5.19
C ALA A 222 -32.03 -8.32 -6.17
N VAL A 223 -31.10 -8.90 -6.94
CA VAL A 223 -31.40 -10.01 -7.85
C VAL A 223 -31.82 -11.27 -7.09
N ILE A 224 -31.16 -11.59 -5.97
CA ILE A 224 -31.53 -12.73 -5.11
C ILE A 224 -32.94 -12.53 -4.54
N ILE A 225 -33.24 -11.35 -4.01
CA ILE A 225 -34.56 -11.03 -3.47
C ILE A 225 -35.63 -11.12 -4.56
N ALA A 226 -35.37 -10.56 -5.75
CA ALA A 226 -36.30 -10.66 -6.87
C ALA A 226 -36.55 -12.13 -7.29
N GLY A 227 -35.52 -12.96 -7.28
CA GLY A 227 -35.65 -14.40 -7.57
C GLY A 227 -36.39 -15.21 -6.50
N LEU A 228 -36.40 -14.75 -5.24
CA LEU A 228 -37.18 -15.39 -4.16
C LEU A 228 -38.66 -14.98 -4.19
N LEU A 229 -38.98 -13.85 -4.82
CA LEU A 229 -40.35 -13.30 -4.90
C LEU A 229 -41.08 -13.67 -6.21
N ALA A 230 -40.36 -14.21 -7.19
CA ALA A 230 -40.88 -14.64 -8.49
C ALA A 230 -41.26 -16.13 -8.47
#